data_AF-A0A2V6W4Y7-F1
#
_entry.id   AF-A0A2V6W4Y7-F1
#
_cell.length_a   1.000
_cell.length_b   1.000
_cell.length_c   1.000
_cell.angle_alpha   90.00
_cell.angle_beta   90.00
_cell.angle_gamma   90.00
#
_symmetry.space_group_name_H-M   'P 1'
#
loop_
_entity.id
_entity.type
_entity.pdbx_description
1 polymer ?
#
loop_
_entity_poly.entity_id
_entity_poly.type
_entity_poly.pdbx_seq_one_letter_code
_entity_poly.pdbx_strand_id
1 'polypeptide(L)'
;MSCRHENTGRGRGRPINVLTCLFVRRRIGAYLDGALDESAAGSTARHLGGCASCQREAEELRRLRALLQRSLSPSARVAEPEWSGFWPAIVRGVEDARLRAPAPVARPERWWRPRWALGGAVAAGVIVSLTLWQTVFTPFVPDGPVVVSSAHTEDPRGTVMIYSTHEKDVTVVWVLGLDD
;
A
#
# COMPACT_ATOMS: atom_id res chain seq x y z
N MET A 1 4.19 -16.78 -14.57
CA MET A 1 5.21 -17.83 -14.39
C MET A 1 5.00 -18.51 -13.04
N SER A 2 4.55 -19.76 -13.09
CA SER A 2 4.07 -20.57 -11.96
C SER A 2 5.21 -20.98 -11.02
N CYS A 3 4.92 -21.07 -9.73
CA CYS A 3 5.82 -21.62 -8.71
C CYS A 3 6.23 -23.05 -9.12
N ARG A 4 7.48 -23.23 -9.52
CA ARG A 4 8.06 -24.55 -9.83
C ARG A 4 8.33 -25.34 -8.54
N HIS A 5 7.24 -25.72 -7.89
CA HIS A 5 7.15 -26.86 -6.97
C HIS A 5 5.90 -27.65 -7.37
N GLU A 6 5.89 -28.10 -8.63
CA GLU A 6 5.01 -29.17 -9.11
C GLU A 6 5.30 -30.41 -8.24
N ASN A 7 4.43 -30.68 -7.28
CA ASN A 7 3.45 -31.73 -7.41
C ASN A 7 4.04 -33.14 -7.57
N THR A 8 4.98 -33.49 -6.70
CA THR A 8 5.28 -34.87 -6.32
C THR A 8 5.26 -34.98 -4.80
N GLY A 9 4.31 -35.73 -4.24
CA GLY A 9 4.27 -36.05 -2.81
C GLY A 9 3.01 -35.59 -2.07
N ARG A 10 2.17 -36.56 -1.74
CA ARG A 10 1.07 -36.45 -0.77
C ARG A 10 1.66 -36.09 0.60
N GLY A 11 1.40 -34.90 1.13
CA GLY A 11 1.81 -34.50 2.48
C GLY A 11 0.88 -33.43 3.05
N ARG A 12 0.44 -33.61 4.31
CA ARG A 12 -0.58 -32.78 5.00
C ARG A 12 -0.16 -31.33 5.31
N GLY A 13 1.01 -30.86 4.86
CA GLY A 13 1.57 -29.53 5.18
C GLY A 13 1.44 -28.46 4.08
N ARG A 14 0.74 -28.73 2.98
CA ARG A 14 0.84 -27.95 1.72
C ARG A 14 0.13 -26.58 1.66
N PRO A 15 -0.99 -26.26 2.36
CA PRO A 15 -1.69 -24.99 2.12
C PRO A 15 -1.01 -23.77 2.76
N ILE A 16 -0.30 -23.95 3.88
CA ILE A 16 0.28 -22.82 4.65
C ILE A 16 1.49 -22.21 3.90
N ASN A 17 2.27 -23.02 3.18
CA ASN A 17 3.45 -22.53 2.46
C ASN A 17 3.10 -21.60 1.29
N VAL A 18 1.96 -21.82 0.62
CA VAL A 18 1.49 -20.96 -0.48
C VAL A 18 1.01 -19.61 0.05
N LEU A 19 0.23 -19.63 1.14
CA LEU A 19 -0.26 -18.40 1.77
C LEU A 19 0.88 -17.57 2.35
N THR A 20 1.85 -18.21 3.02
CA THR A 20 3.04 -17.50 3.54
C THR A 20 3.87 -16.89 2.42
N CYS A 21 4.05 -17.57 1.28
CA CYS A 21 4.69 -16.96 0.11
C CYS A 21 3.92 -15.72 -0.36
N LEU A 22 2.59 -15.82 -0.50
CA LEU A 22 1.77 -14.68 -0.93
C LEU A 22 1.91 -13.47 0.00
N PHE A 23 1.85 -13.69 1.32
CA PHE A 23 2.02 -12.63 2.32
C PHE A 23 3.42 -12.04 2.28
N VAL A 24 4.45 -12.88 2.20
CA VAL A 24 5.84 -12.43 2.18
C VAL A 24 6.12 -11.60 0.93
N ARG A 25 5.70 -12.06 -0.26
CA ARG A 25 5.87 -11.31 -1.51
C ARG A 25 5.33 -9.88 -1.44
N ARG A 26 4.15 -9.71 -0.84
CA ARG A 26 3.55 -8.38 -0.63
C ARG A 26 4.35 -7.50 0.35
N ARG A 27 5.13 -8.11 1.25
CA ARG A 27 5.93 -7.42 2.28
C ARG A 27 7.39 -7.20 1.89
N ILE A 28 7.90 -7.80 0.82
CA ILE A 28 9.32 -7.71 0.44
C ILE A 28 9.78 -6.26 0.29
N GLY A 29 9.00 -5.39 -0.37
CA GLY A 29 9.36 -3.97 -0.52
C GLY A 29 9.56 -3.27 0.83
N ALA A 30 8.51 -3.29 1.67
CA ALA A 30 8.57 -2.69 3.00
C ALA A 30 9.65 -3.31 3.91
N TYR A 31 9.92 -4.62 3.76
CA TYR A 31 11.03 -5.28 4.45
C TYR A 31 12.39 -4.72 4.01
N LEU A 32 12.61 -4.55 2.70
CA LEU A 32 13.84 -3.97 2.15
C LEU A 32 14.01 -2.49 2.53
N ASP A 33 12.90 -1.78 2.75
CA ASP A 33 12.89 -0.38 3.20
C ASP A 33 13.03 -0.22 4.72
N GLY A 34 13.02 -1.32 5.49
CA GLY A 34 13.02 -1.26 6.96
C GLY A 34 11.72 -0.70 7.56
N ALA A 35 10.62 -0.72 6.80
CA ALA A 35 9.34 -0.11 7.14
C ALA A 35 8.35 -1.08 7.81
N LEU A 36 8.77 -2.31 8.14
CA LEU A 36 7.96 -3.29 8.85
C LEU A 36 8.20 -3.19 10.36
N ASP A 37 7.17 -3.48 11.15
CA ASP A 37 7.33 -3.74 12.58
C ASP A 37 8.21 -4.99 12.83
N GLU A 38 8.76 -5.11 14.04
CA GLU A 38 9.71 -6.18 14.41
C GLU A 38 9.15 -7.60 14.16
N SER A 39 7.87 -7.82 14.46
CA SER A 39 7.23 -9.12 14.28
C SER A 39 7.08 -9.46 12.79
N ALA A 40 6.61 -8.50 12.00
CA ALA A 40 6.47 -8.64 10.56
C ALA A 40 7.83 -8.80 9.87
N ALA A 41 8.85 -8.05 10.29
CA ALA A 41 10.22 -8.16 9.80
C ALA A 41 10.82 -9.54 10.11
N GLY A 42 10.71 -10.01 11.35
CA GLY A 42 11.22 -11.32 11.76
C GLY A 42 10.55 -12.48 11.04
N SER A 43 9.22 -12.42 10.84
CA SER A 43 8.49 -13.43 10.06
C SER A 43 8.91 -13.46 8.59
N THR A 44 9.16 -12.29 8.00
CA THR A 44 9.60 -12.12 6.61
C THR A 44 11.01 -12.65 6.42
N ALA A 45 11.95 -12.28 7.32
CA ALA A 45 13.32 -12.76 7.31
C ALA A 45 13.40 -14.29 7.41
N ARG A 46 12.60 -14.90 8.30
CA ARG A 46 12.55 -16.37 8.46
C ARG A 46 12.11 -17.07 7.17
N HIS A 47 11.07 -16.56 6.52
CA HIS A 47 10.61 -17.16 5.26
C HIS A 47 11.60 -16.94 4.12
N LEU A 48 12.19 -15.75 4.01
CA LEU A 48 13.26 -15.48 3.06
C LEU A 48 14.46 -16.40 3.30
N GLY A 49 14.77 -16.79 4.53
CA GLY A 49 15.82 -17.78 4.81
C GLY A 49 15.56 -19.17 4.22
N GLY A 50 14.30 -19.56 4.03
CA GLY A 50 13.92 -20.92 3.62
C GLY A 50 13.31 -21.05 2.21
N CYS A 51 12.98 -19.95 1.54
CA CYS A 51 12.22 -19.97 0.29
C CYS A 51 12.97 -19.33 -0.89
N ALA A 52 13.54 -20.16 -1.77
CA ALA A 52 14.31 -19.71 -2.92
C ALA A 52 13.52 -18.83 -3.91
N SER A 53 12.19 -18.97 -4.04
CA SER A 53 11.41 -18.09 -4.92
C SER A 53 11.29 -16.68 -4.36
N CYS A 54 11.05 -16.55 -3.05
CA CYS A 54 10.92 -15.24 -2.41
C CYS A 54 12.28 -14.56 -2.27
N GLN A 55 13.36 -15.32 -2.09
CA GLN A 55 14.73 -14.81 -2.16
C GLN A 55 15.04 -14.15 -3.51
N ARG A 56 14.70 -14.82 -4.62
CA ARG A 56 14.92 -14.26 -5.96
C ARG A 56 14.16 -12.96 -6.20
N GLU A 57 12.91 -12.88 -5.74
CA GLU A 57 12.09 -11.68 -5.86
C GLU A 57 12.64 -10.51 -5.03
N ALA A 58 13.12 -10.79 -3.81
CA ALA A 58 13.83 -9.80 -3.00
C ALA A 58 15.10 -9.30 -3.68
N GLU A 59 15.86 -10.19 -4.31
CA GLU A 59 17.07 -9.81 -5.03
C GLU A 59 16.80 -8.99 -6.30
N GLU A 60 15.74 -9.33 -7.02
CA GLU A 60 15.29 -8.56 -8.19
C GLU A 60 14.92 -7.12 -7.81
N LEU A 61 14.20 -6.94 -6.70
CA LEU A 61 13.87 -5.62 -6.16
C LEU A 61 15.11 -4.84 -5.69
N ARG A 62 16.08 -5.51 -5.05
CA ARG A 62 17.37 -4.88 -4.70
C ARG A 62 18.12 -4.41 -5.94
N ARG A 63 18.17 -5.24 -6.99
CA ARG A 63 18.82 -4.90 -8.25
C ARG A 63 18.16 -3.70 -8.92
N LEU A 64 16.82 -3.68 -8.98
CA LEU A 64 16.07 -2.54 -9.51
C LEU A 64 16.36 -1.26 -8.73
N ARG A 65 16.31 -1.31 -7.38
CA ARG A 65 16.66 -0.17 -6.53
C ARG A 65 18.07 0.33 -6.81
N ALA A 66 19.05 -0.55 -6.92
CA ALA A 66 20.44 -0.17 -7.21
C ALA A 66 20.59 0.48 -8.60
N LEU A 67 19.82 0.04 -9.60
CA LEU A 67 19.78 0.69 -10.92
C LEU A 67 19.19 2.10 -10.80
N LEU A 68 18.07 2.26 -10.10
CA LEU A 68 17.44 3.57 -9.87
C LEU A 68 18.37 4.53 -9.11
N GLN A 69 19.03 4.07 -8.05
CA GLN A 69 19.97 4.88 -7.29
C GLN A 69 21.15 5.37 -8.13
N ARG A 70 21.63 4.53 -9.07
CA ARG A 70 22.68 4.93 -10.02
C ARG A 70 22.19 5.95 -11.03
N SER A 71 20.96 5.83 -11.54
CA SER A 71 20.40 6.79 -12.48
C SER A 71 19.99 8.11 -11.83
N LEU A 72 19.60 8.07 -10.55
CA LEU A 72 19.20 9.23 -9.77
C LEU A 72 20.38 9.89 -9.03
N SER A 73 21.57 9.27 -9.04
CA SER A 73 22.78 9.91 -8.51
C SER A 73 23.05 11.17 -9.33
N PRO A 74 22.93 12.37 -8.75
CA PRO A 74 23.07 13.61 -9.50
C PRO A 74 24.47 13.68 -10.11
N SER A 75 24.56 13.65 -11.44
CA SER A 75 25.82 13.91 -12.16
C SER A 75 26.24 15.39 -12.05
N ALA A 76 25.34 16.25 -11.57
CA ALA A 76 25.58 17.65 -11.27
C ALA A 76 25.36 17.88 -9.77
N ARG A 77 26.24 18.66 -9.14
CA ARG A 77 26.03 19.23 -7.80
C ARG A 77 24.80 20.14 -7.84
N VAL A 78 23.61 19.56 -7.78
CA VAL A 78 22.39 20.30 -7.45
C VAL A 78 22.58 20.75 -6.01
N ALA A 79 22.53 22.07 -5.78
CA ALA A 79 22.54 22.61 -4.44
C ALA A 79 21.37 21.96 -3.68
N GLU A 80 21.67 21.36 -2.53
CA GLU A 80 20.65 20.66 -1.75
C GLU A 80 19.57 21.68 -1.37
N PRO A 81 18.29 21.44 -1.69
CA PRO A 81 17.22 22.38 -1.37
C PRO A 81 17.19 22.68 0.13
N GLU A 82 16.83 23.90 0.49
CA GLU A 82 16.71 24.30 1.89
C GLU A 82 15.42 23.67 2.48
N TRP A 83 15.57 22.61 3.28
CA TRP A 83 14.44 21.80 3.80
C TRP A 83 13.91 22.23 5.18
N SER A 84 14.50 23.23 5.84
CA SER A 84 14.27 23.49 7.27
C SER A 84 12.83 23.90 7.59
N GLY A 85 12.15 24.60 6.69
CA GLY A 85 10.75 24.98 6.85
C GLY A 85 9.74 23.94 6.33
N PHE A 86 10.13 23.16 5.32
CA PHE A 86 9.25 22.24 4.62
C PHE A 86 8.86 21.05 5.52
N TRP A 87 9.84 20.36 6.09
CA TRP A 87 9.56 19.13 6.84
C TRP A 87 8.73 19.35 8.10
N PRO A 88 9.00 20.38 8.93
CA PRO A 88 8.14 20.70 10.08
C PRO A 88 6.71 21.10 9.69
N ALA A 89 6.49 21.70 8.52
CA ALA A 89 5.16 22.02 8.03
C ALA A 89 4.38 20.74 7.65
N ILE A 90 5.04 19.79 6.97
CA ILE A 90 4.46 18.49 6.63
C ILE A 90 4.09 17.70 7.89
N VAL A 91 5.00 17.61 8.87
CA VAL A 91 4.75 16.90 10.14
C VAL A 91 3.53 17.47 10.85
N ARG A 92 3.45 18.81 10.98
CA ARG A 92 2.28 19.47 11.58
C ARG A 92 0.98 19.18 10.83
N GLY A 93 1.02 19.21 9.50
CA GLY A 93 -0.16 18.90 8.68
C GLY A 93 -0.69 17.48 8.89
N VAL A 94 0.20 16.50 9.06
CA VAL A 94 -0.17 15.10 9.35
C VAL A 94 -0.75 14.97 10.76
N GLU A 95 -0.11 15.57 11.75
CA GLU A 95 -0.61 15.57 13.13
C GLU A 95 -1.99 16.22 13.23
N ASP A 96 -2.17 17.40 12.62
CA ASP A 96 -3.45 18.10 12.59
C ASP A 96 -4.54 17.29 11.89
N ALA A 97 -4.20 16.52 10.84
CA ALA A 97 -5.16 15.66 10.14
C ALA A 97 -5.57 14.46 10.99
N ARG A 98 -4.64 13.85 11.73
CA ARG A 98 -4.92 12.74 12.67
C ARG A 98 -5.81 13.19 13.83
N LEU A 99 -5.57 14.38 14.36
CA LEU A 99 -6.38 14.96 15.43
C LEU A 99 -7.81 15.31 14.96
N ARG A 100 -7.97 15.63 13.67
CA ARG A 100 -9.27 15.93 13.03
C ARG A 100 -10.04 14.69 12.55
N ALA A 101 -9.77 13.51 13.12
CA ALA A 101 -10.39 12.24 12.73
C ALA A 101 -11.88 12.42 12.33
N PRO A 102 -12.31 11.88 11.17
CA PRO A 102 -13.67 12.07 10.69
C PRO A 102 -14.65 11.56 11.76
N ALA A 103 -15.62 12.41 12.10
CA ALA A 103 -16.68 12.06 13.06
C ALA A 103 -17.27 10.69 12.68
N PRO A 104 -17.57 9.80 13.64
CA PRO A 104 -18.16 8.51 13.34
C PRO A 104 -19.44 8.75 12.53
N VAL A 105 -19.43 8.31 11.27
CA VAL A 105 -20.63 8.35 10.41
C VAL A 105 -21.66 7.46 11.10
N ALA A 106 -22.69 8.09 11.67
CA ALA A 106 -23.78 7.40 12.32
C ALA A 106 -24.38 6.38 11.34
N ARG A 107 -24.21 5.09 11.67
CA ARG A 107 -24.81 4.01 10.88
C ARG A 107 -26.31 4.07 11.07
N PRO A 108 -27.13 4.13 10.01
CA PRO A 108 -28.58 4.02 10.17
C PRO A 108 -28.90 2.63 10.74
N GLU A 109 -29.46 2.58 11.95
CA GLU A 109 -29.97 1.35 12.54
C GLU A 109 -31.10 0.82 11.66
N ARG A 110 -30.75 -0.14 10.79
CA ARG A 110 -31.70 -0.75 9.88
C ARG A 110 -32.52 -1.79 10.63
N TRP A 111 -33.61 -1.31 11.22
CA TRP A 111 -34.70 -2.11 11.78
C TRP A 111 -35.26 -3.07 10.71
N TRP A 112 -34.79 -4.31 10.72
CA TRP A 112 -35.34 -5.37 9.87
C TRP A 112 -36.42 -6.14 10.61
N ARG A 113 -37.67 -5.98 10.15
CA ARG A 113 -38.82 -6.80 10.58
C ARG A 113 -38.71 -8.23 10.02
N PRO A 114 -38.93 -9.28 10.83
CA PRO A 114 -38.66 -10.66 10.44
C PRO A 114 -39.92 -11.33 9.87
N ARG A 115 -40.12 -11.34 8.54
CA ARG A 115 -41.18 -12.17 7.91
C ARG A 115 -40.81 -12.80 6.55
N TRP A 116 -39.54 -12.91 6.19
CA TRP A 116 -39.12 -13.56 4.92
C TRP A 116 -38.05 -14.62 5.16
N ALA A 117 -38.38 -15.62 5.98
CA ALA A 117 -37.40 -16.58 6.51
C ALA A 117 -37.05 -17.76 5.58
N LEU A 118 -37.58 -17.88 4.35
CA LEU A 118 -37.29 -19.03 3.49
C LEU A 118 -36.75 -18.71 2.09
N GLY A 119 -36.98 -17.50 1.56
CA GLY A 119 -36.33 -17.04 0.31
C GLY A 119 -34.95 -16.40 0.52
N GLY A 120 -34.65 -15.95 1.74
CA GLY A 120 -33.47 -15.16 2.06
C GLY A 120 -32.15 -15.93 2.05
N ALA A 121 -32.14 -17.24 2.37
CA ALA A 121 -30.90 -17.99 2.51
C ALA A 121 -30.16 -18.19 1.17
N VAL A 122 -30.90 -18.48 0.09
CA VAL A 122 -30.32 -18.66 -1.24
C VAL A 122 -29.88 -17.32 -1.83
N ALA A 123 -30.71 -16.29 -1.71
CA ALA A 123 -30.36 -14.95 -2.15
C ALA A 123 -29.16 -14.39 -1.37
N ALA A 124 -29.09 -14.61 -0.05
CA ALA A 124 -27.95 -14.24 0.78
C ALA A 124 -26.69 -15.02 0.39
N GLY A 125 -26.80 -16.33 0.09
CA GLY A 125 -25.67 -17.12 -0.40
C GLY A 125 -25.13 -16.60 -1.73
N VAL A 126 -26.00 -16.26 -2.68
CA VAL A 126 -25.61 -15.70 -3.98
C VAL A 126 -25.02 -14.30 -3.81
N ILE A 127 -25.63 -13.43 -2.99
CA ILE A 127 -25.11 -12.08 -2.71
C ILE A 127 -23.77 -12.14 -2.00
N VAL A 128 -23.60 -13.02 -1.00
CA VAL A 128 -22.32 -13.24 -0.30
C VAL A 128 -21.27 -13.80 -1.25
N SER A 129 -21.63 -14.76 -2.11
CA SER A 129 -20.72 -15.30 -3.13
C SER A 129 -20.30 -14.24 -4.15
N LEU A 130 -21.25 -13.43 -4.64
CA LEU A 130 -20.97 -12.33 -5.56
C LEU A 130 -20.18 -11.21 -4.89
N THR A 131 -20.48 -10.82 -3.65
CA THR A 131 -19.69 -9.80 -2.92
C THR A 131 -18.31 -10.32 -2.56
N LEU A 132 -18.16 -11.59 -2.20
CA LEU A 132 -16.85 -12.20 -1.95
C LEU A 132 -16.06 -12.30 -3.27
N TRP A 133 -16.70 -12.67 -4.37
CA TRP A 133 -16.07 -12.68 -5.70
C TRP A 133 -15.66 -11.27 -6.13
N GLN A 134 -16.53 -10.28 -5.95
CA GLN A 134 -16.26 -8.88 -6.28
C GLN A 134 -15.12 -8.34 -5.43
N THR A 135 -15.13 -8.55 -4.12
CA THR A 135 -14.04 -8.06 -3.23
C THR A 135 -12.71 -8.77 -3.45
N VAL A 136 -12.70 -10.03 -3.90
CA VAL A 136 -11.46 -10.78 -4.17
C VAL A 136 -10.89 -10.47 -5.56
N PHE A 137 -11.73 -10.10 -6.55
CA PHE A 137 -11.32 -9.92 -7.95
C PHE A 137 -11.47 -8.50 -8.52
N THR A 138 -12.10 -7.54 -7.83
CA THR A 138 -12.07 -6.15 -8.29
C THR A 138 -10.71 -5.55 -7.94
N PRO A 139 -9.96 -4.98 -8.91
CA PRO A 139 -8.89 -4.06 -8.55
C PRO A 139 -9.54 -2.96 -7.70
N PHE A 140 -8.92 -2.65 -6.56
CA PHE A 140 -9.32 -1.56 -5.69
C PHE A 140 -9.36 -0.29 -6.56
N VAL A 141 -10.55 0.15 -6.96
CA VAL A 141 -10.78 1.49 -7.50
C VAL A 141 -11.16 2.31 -6.28
N PRO A 142 -10.30 3.22 -5.79
CA PRO A 142 -10.61 3.98 -4.59
C PRO A 142 -11.85 4.85 -4.83
N ASP A 143 -12.92 4.58 -4.07
CA ASP A 143 -14.04 5.49 -3.89
C ASP A 143 -13.58 6.67 -3.03
N GLY A 144 -12.87 7.60 -3.65
CA GLY A 144 -12.47 8.84 -3.03
C GLY A 144 -12.33 9.90 -4.11
N PRO A 145 -12.91 11.10 -3.95
CA PRO A 145 -12.59 12.20 -4.84
C PRO A 145 -11.08 12.41 -4.80
N VAL A 146 -10.44 12.30 -5.96
CA VAL A 146 -9.03 12.68 -6.12
C VAL A 146 -8.98 14.19 -5.94
N VAL A 147 -8.69 14.66 -4.73
CA VAL A 147 -8.58 16.08 -4.43
C VAL A 147 -7.20 16.55 -4.89
N VAL A 148 -7.12 17.06 -6.11
CA VAL A 148 -5.95 17.81 -6.61
C VAL A 148 -6.08 19.24 -6.09
N SER A 149 -5.44 19.54 -4.96
CA SER A 149 -5.22 20.95 -4.56
C SER A 149 -3.94 21.45 -5.19
N SER A 150 -4.05 22.38 -6.14
CA SER A 150 -2.94 23.22 -6.57
C SER A 150 -2.67 24.24 -5.46
N ALA A 151 -1.55 24.10 -4.75
CA ALA A 151 -1.08 25.16 -3.88
C ALA A 151 -0.26 26.14 -4.72
N HIS A 152 -0.68 27.41 -4.77
CA HIS A 152 0.16 28.48 -5.30
C HIS A 152 1.29 28.74 -4.29
N THR A 153 2.53 28.59 -4.72
CA THR A 153 3.70 29.09 -4.01
C THR A 153 3.86 30.59 -4.28
N GLU A 154 4.50 31.34 -3.38
CA GLU A 154 4.79 32.76 -3.55
C GLU A 154 5.75 33.04 -4.73
N ASP A 155 6.40 32.00 -5.24
CA ASP A 155 7.22 32.06 -6.46
C ASP A 155 6.36 31.77 -7.72
N PRO A 156 6.23 32.71 -8.68
CA PRO A 156 5.44 32.52 -9.91
C PRO A 156 5.92 31.37 -10.82
N ARG A 157 7.09 30.76 -10.55
CA ARG A 157 7.64 29.65 -11.36
C ARG A 157 7.50 28.27 -10.74
N GLY A 158 7.24 28.18 -9.44
CA GLY A 158 7.08 26.90 -8.75
C GLY A 158 5.64 26.36 -8.88
N THR A 159 5.49 25.08 -9.22
CA THR A 159 4.19 24.38 -9.13
C THR A 159 4.29 23.24 -8.15
N VAL A 160 3.37 23.18 -7.19
CA VAL A 160 3.30 22.10 -6.19
C VAL A 160 2.07 21.23 -6.46
N MET A 161 2.29 19.94 -6.66
CA MET A 161 1.23 18.94 -6.82
C MET A 161 1.25 17.99 -5.63
N ILE A 162 0.15 17.94 -4.88
CA ILE A 162 0.01 17.08 -3.69
C ILE A 162 -0.86 15.88 -4.07
N TYR A 163 -0.31 14.67 -3.94
CA TYR A 163 -1.01 13.41 -4.10
C TYR A 163 -1.18 12.75 -2.73
N SER A 164 -2.43 12.61 -2.29
CA SER A 164 -2.76 11.87 -1.07
C SER A 164 -3.62 10.66 -1.44
N THR A 165 -3.22 9.49 -0.96
CA THR A 165 -4.02 8.26 -1.06
C THR A 165 -4.54 7.89 0.32
N HIS A 166 -5.85 7.70 0.43
CA HIS A 166 -6.54 7.41 1.70
C HIS A 166 -6.11 6.07 2.34
N GLU A 167 -5.44 5.20 1.60
CA GLU A 167 -5.22 3.82 2.04
C GLU A 167 -3.87 3.59 2.74
N LYS A 168 -2.91 4.51 2.61
CA LYS A 168 -1.52 4.26 3.06
C LYS A 168 -0.92 5.26 4.03
N ASP A 169 -1.66 6.27 4.50
CA ASP A 169 -1.11 7.32 5.38
C ASP A 169 0.16 7.97 4.78
N VAL A 170 0.27 7.95 3.45
CA VAL A 170 1.40 8.48 2.66
C VAL A 170 0.87 9.59 1.78
N THR A 171 1.44 10.78 1.96
CA THR A 171 1.24 11.94 1.11
C THR A 171 2.50 12.17 0.29
N VAL A 172 2.37 12.17 -1.03
CA VAL A 172 3.47 12.47 -1.96
C VAL A 172 3.31 13.91 -2.42
N VAL A 173 4.32 14.74 -2.14
CA VAL A 173 4.37 16.14 -2.58
C VAL A 173 5.39 16.25 -3.70
N TRP A 174 4.94 16.68 -4.88
CA TRP A 174 5.79 16.97 -6.03
C TRP A 174 6.01 18.48 -6.12
N VAL A 175 7.26 18.92 -6.18
CA VAL A 175 7.63 20.31 -6.39
C VAL A 175 8.36 20.41 -7.73
N LEU A 176 7.85 21.25 -8.63
CA LEU A 176 8.32 21.41 -10.00
C LEU A 176 8.77 22.87 -10.21
N GLY A 177 9.93 23.07 -10.85
CA GLY A 177 10.36 24.39 -11.33
C GLY A 177 11.10 25.28 -10.32
N LEU A 178 11.86 24.71 -9.39
CA LEU A 178 12.67 25.46 -8.40
C LEU A 178 14.08 25.85 -8.89
N ASP A 179 14.34 25.85 -10.20
CA ASP A 179 15.67 26.21 -10.74
C ASP A 179 15.66 27.63 -11.33
N ASP A 180 16.80 28.33 -11.19
CA ASP A 180 17.12 29.60 -11.86
C ASP A 180 17.06 29.52 -13.40
#